data_AF-A0A346R3E3-F1
#
_entry.id   AF-A0A346R3E3-F1
#
_cell.length_a   1.000
_cell.length_b   1.000
_cell.length_c   1.000
_cell.angle_alpha   90.00
_cell.angle_beta   90.00
_cell.angle_gamma   90.00
#
_symmetry.space_group_name_H-M   'P 1'
#
loop_
_entity.id
_entity.type
_entity.pdbx_description
1 polymer ?
#
loop_
_entity_poly.entity_id
_entity_poly.type
_entity_poly.pdbx_seq_one_letter_code
_entity_poly.pdbx_strand_id
1 'polypeptide(L)'
;MAFEHLTGTYTYRSFLDRPTGSPAEILWAEGELFLRVQPDGAITGELRFPADPVAPAKAILDITGQTDSGGDLSLSGAGRADTDVAEFRYSYRCRTGHAWENASPAQRPTLVGTVVRDADHGTAVAGATASFIAVKRDFVEPREIEGVALIPDAIAMLADEVHRLRHTVWHMLRGAWWDPGMTADVRARLAAKGWDIKDPPFRQAGGLDLSNGAGEDFLYMHRRMVRMLNKVYEDASMTPPAPWVDIPAALGPQIAYKTELDQQTGRVGFVIDLENSGVMVPPATEEFMQQTGNSEFFLFNKSATGFQLNLGMLATRLRSSAFAATQTLGAYGNLIEFTVHNWMHMRWASTSRDPETGAPAVRPAFDISAKWNRPEYDYLGDFHSSHVNPIFWKLHGWVDDCVDVWFAAHEAIHPGEVQAQQVRGLNWFAPGRWVRKADPFDWPGAGGGGDHGGHGAHGSGTDELMLLREVMAILQEALAPPSALAAPRAPEASSFAAAILELQRNGM
;
A
#
# COMPACT_ATOMS: atom_id res chain seq x y z
N MET A 1 -1.59 -8.33 24.35
CA MET A 1 -1.74 -7.94 22.93
C MET A 1 -3.05 -7.21 22.78
N ALA A 2 -3.05 -6.10 22.04
CA ALA A 2 -4.24 -5.31 21.78
C ALA A 2 -5.31 -6.14 21.04
N PHE A 3 -6.57 -5.71 21.12
CA PHE A 3 -7.71 -6.31 20.44
C PHE A 3 -7.63 -6.27 18.89
N GLU A 4 -6.54 -5.74 18.33
CA GLU A 4 -6.31 -5.56 16.90
C GLU A 4 -6.42 -6.87 16.09
N HIS A 5 -6.12 -8.03 16.70
CA HIS A 5 -6.30 -9.33 16.06
C HIS A 5 -7.77 -9.64 15.71
N LEU A 6 -8.74 -8.94 16.31
CA LEU A 6 -10.16 -9.03 15.98
C LEU A 6 -10.54 -8.22 14.74
N THR A 7 -9.72 -7.24 14.34
CA THR A 7 -9.96 -6.45 13.13
C THR A 7 -9.86 -7.35 11.89
N GLY A 8 -10.83 -7.22 10.98
CA GLY A 8 -10.86 -7.95 9.71
C GLY A 8 -12.27 -8.35 9.29
N THR A 9 -12.31 -9.09 8.19
CA THR A 9 -13.53 -9.57 7.55
C THR A 9 -13.82 -11.00 8.00
N TYR A 10 -15.08 -11.32 8.24
CA TYR A 10 -15.58 -12.62 8.67
C TYR A 10 -16.75 -13.04 7.80
N THR A 11 -16.89 -14.34 7.56
CA THR A 11 -18.17 -14.90 7.12
C THR A 11 -19.02 -15.18 8.34
N TYR A 12 -20.07 -14.39 8.52
CA TYR A 12 -21.07 -14.51 9.56
C TYR A 12 -22.18 -15.49 9.15
N ARG A 13 -22.53 -16.40 10.04
CA ARG A 13 -23.71 -17.27 9.93
C ARG A 13 -24.43 -17.35 11.26
N SER A 14 -25.72 -17.07 11.26
CA SER A 14 -26.60 -17.34 12.40
C SER A 14 -27.54 -18.49 12.12
N PHE A 15 -27.85 -19.24 13.17
CA PHE A 15 -28.70 -20.41 13.13
C PHE A 15 -29.79 -20.25 14.19
N LEU A 16 -31.03 -20.52 13.80
CA LEU A 16 -32.15 -20.59 14.72
C LEU A 16 -31.80 -21.56 15.85
N ASP A 17 -32.18 -21.23 17.09
CA ASP A 17 -31.92 -22.03 18.30
C ASP A 17 -32.79 -23.31 18.36
N ARG A 18 -32.79 -24.08 17.27
CA ARG A 18 -33.47 -25.36 17.11
C ARG A 18 -32.45 -26.47 17.30
N PRO A 19 -32.71 -27.45 18.19
CA PRO A 19 -31.74 -28.52 18.46
C PRO A 19 -31.56 -29.50 17.28
N THR A 20 -32.47 -29.47 16.29
CA THR A 20 -32.48 -30.37 15.13
C THR A 20 -32.90 -29.63 13.86
N GLY A 21 -32.45 -30.11 12.71
CA GLY A 21 -32.80 -29.60 11.38
C GLY A 21 -31.59 -29.67 10.45
N SER A 22 -31.83 -29.64 9.14
CA SER A 22 -30.74 -29.49 8.17
C SER A 22 -30.17 -28.06 8.22
N PRO A 23 -28.89 -27.85 7.85
CA PRO A 23 -28.28 -26.52 7.85
C PRO A 23 -29.10 -25.46 7.12
N ALA A 24 -29.73 -25.80 5.99
CA ALA A 24 -30.56 -24.87 5.23
C ALA A 24 -31.87 -24.51 5.96
N GLU A 25 -32.45 -25.42 6.74
CA GLU A 25 -33.69 -25.17 7.50
C GLU A 25 -33.47 -24.33 8.76
N ILE A 26 -32.24 -24.37 9.31
CA ILE A 26 -31.90 -23.64 10.53
C ILE A 26 -31.06 -22.39 10.28
N LEU A 27 -30.49 -22.20 9.09
CA LEU A 27 -29.78 -20.97 8.73
C LEU A 27 -30.76 -19.78 8.81
N TRP A 28 -30.47 -18.84 9.70
CA TRP A 28 -31.27 -17.62 9.84
C TRP A 28 -30.70 -16.50 8.95
N ALA A 29 -29.38 -16.29 8.96
CA ALA A 29 -28.75 -15.34 8.06
C ALA A 29 -27.29 -15.72 7.75
N GLU A 30 -26.83 -15.36 6.56
CA GLU A 30 -25.42 -15.47 6.16
C GLU A 30 -24.95 -14.14 5.56
N GLY A 31 -23.88 -13.56 6.12
CA GLY A 31 -23.39 -12.24 5.75
C GLY A 31 -21.87 -12.10 5.86
N GLU A 32 -21.35 -10.98 5.38
CA GLU A 32 -19.98 -10.54 5.56
C GLU A 32 -19.93 -9.57 6.73
N LEU A 33 -19.28 -9.96 7.82
CA LEU A 33 -19.06 -9.10 8.98
C LEU A 33 -17.65 -8.52 8.90
N PHE A 34 -17.54 -7.20 8.77
CA PHE A 34 -16.27 -6.50 8.90
C PHE A 34 -16.22 -5.79 10.25
N LEU A 35 -15.15 -6.03 11.02
CA LEU A 35 -14.90 -5.37 12.30
C LEU A 35 -13.60 -4.56 12.27
N ARG A 36 -13.65 -3.41 12.91
CA ARG A 36 -12.51 -2.56 13.25
C ARG A 36 -12.47 -2.42 14.76
N VAL A 37 -11.34 -2.74 15.38
CA VAL A 37 -11.18 -2.63 16.83
C VAL A 37 -10.07 -1.65 17.16
N GLN A 38 -10.40 -0.67 18.00
CA GLN A 38 -9.48 0.37 18.46
C GLN A 38 -8.70 -0.09 19.71
N PRO A 39 -7.58 0.57 20.05
CA PRO A 39 -6.77 0.21 21.21
C PRO A 39 -7.52 0.25 22.56
N ASP A 40 -8.55 1.08 22.66
CA ASP A 40 -9.41 1.20 23.85
C ASP A 40 -10.51 0.12 23.93
N GLY A 41 -10.59 -0.78 22.95
CA GLY A 41 -11.61 -1.83 22.87
C GLY A 41 -12.87 -1.42 22.12
N ALA A 42 -12.97 -0.17 21.64
CA ALA A 42 -14.11 0.26 20.84
C ALA A 42 -14.16 -0.46 19.50
N ILE A 43 -15.34 -0.96 19.15
CA ILE A 43 -15.59 -1.71 17.91
C ILE A 43 -16.51 -0.88 17.00
N THR A 44 -16.11 -0.75 15.75
CA THR A 44 -16.98 -0.30 14.66
C THR A 44 -16.92 -1.31 13.51
N GLY A 45 -17.90 -1.33 12.63
CA GLY A 45 -17.93 -2.33 11.58
C GLY A 45 -19.21 -2.29 10.77
N GLU A 46 -19.36 -3.31 9.94
CA GLU A 46 -20.51 -3.48 9.07
C GLU A 46 -20.86 -4.97 8.97
N LEU A 47 -22.14 -5.32 9.07
CA LEU A 47 -22.65 -6.63 8.69
C LEU A 47 -23.42 -6.48 7.38
N ARG A 48 -22.95 -7.17 6.35
CA ARG A 48 -23.36 -6.94 4.97
C ARG A 48 -23.97 -8.21 4.38
N PHE A 49 -25.07 -8.05 3.65
CA PHE A 49 -25.81 -9.14 3.02
C PHE A 49 -25.90 -8.92 1.51
N PRO A 50 -25.61 -9.92 0.66
CA PRO A 50 -25.14 -11.27 1.01
C PRO A 50 -23.66 -11.30 1.41
N ALA A 51 -23.19 -12.46 1.87
CA ALA A 51 -21.80 -12.67 2.27
C ALA A 51 -20.78 -12.60 1.12
N ASP A 52 -21.22 -12.79 -0.12
CA ASP A 52 -20.35 -12.79 -1.30
C ASP A 52 -19.72 -11.41 -1.54
N PRO A 53 -18.38 -11.24 -1.46
CA PRO A 53 -17.73 -9.93 -1.61
C PRO A 53 -17.97 -9.26 -2.97
N VAL A 54 -18.23 -10.03 -4.04
CA VAL A 54 -18.45 -9.49 -5.39
C VAL A 54 -19.92 -9.30 -5.74
N ALA A 55 -20.83 -9.44 -4.76
CA ALA A 55 -22.24 -9.19 -4.98
C ALA A 55 -22.46 -7.76 -5.50
N PRO A 56 -23.26 -7.57 -6.57
CA PRO A 56 -23.42 -6.27 -7.22
C PRO A 56 -24.10 -5.24 -6.33
N ALA A 57 -24.89 -5.69 -5.35
CA ALA A 57 -25.50 -4.84 -4.34
C ALA A 57 -25.41 -5.51 -2.96
N LYS A 58 -25.34 -4.69 -1.91
CA LYS A 58 -25.41 -5.15 -0.52
C LYS A 58 -26.44 -4.39 0.30
N ALA A 59 -27.06 -5.08 1.25
CA ALA A 59 -27.72 -4.46 2.40
C ALA A 59 -26.73 -4.40 3.58
N ILE A 60 -26.66 -3.27 4.29
CA ILE A 60 -25.64 -3.01 5.31
C ILE A 60 -26.28 -2.64 6.64
N LEU A 61 -25.88 -3.33 7.71
CA LEU A 61 -26.08 -2.90 9.08
C LEU A 61 -24.77 -2.33 9.60
N ASP A 62 -24.82 -1.12 10.16
CA ASP A 62 -23.70 -0.54 10.88
C ASP A 62 -23.56 -1.26 12.22
N ILE A 63 -22.33 -1.71 12.50
CA ILE A 63 -21.98 -2.43 13.72
C ILE A 63 -21.21 -1.46 14.62
N THR A 64 -21.65 -1.36 15.88
CA THR A 64 -20.90 -0.69 16.95
C THR A 64 -20.77 -1.64 18.14
N GLY A 65 -19.76 -1.46 18.97
CA GLY A 65 -19.58 -2.34 20.12
C GLY A 65 -18.36 -2.04 20.97
N GLN A 66 -18.11 -2.94 21.90
CA GLN A 66 -16.97 -2.93 22.81
C GLN A 66 -16.50 -4.36 23.06
N THR A 67 -15.19 -4.52 23.25
CA THR A 67 -14.59 -5.74 23.80
C THR A 67 -13.98 -5.45 25.16
N ASP A 68 -14.10 -6.41 26.07
CA ASP A 68 -13.42 -6.34 27.37
C ASP A 68 -12.10 -7.14 27.36
N SER A 69 -11.33 -7.02 28.43
CA SER A 69 -10.08 -7.76 28.62
C SER A 69 -10.24 -9.27 28.75
N GLY A 70 -11.48 -9.76 28.98
CA GLY A 70 -11.83 -11.18 29.00
C GLY A 70 -12.03 -11.77 27.61
N GLY A 71 -12.06 -10.93 26.57
CA GLY A 71 -12.28 -11.36 25.19
C GLY A 71 -13.77 -11.55 24.86
N ASP A 72 -14.68 -11.05 25.71
CA ASP A 72 -16.10 -10.97 25.42
C ASP A 72 -16.39 -9.68 24.65
N LEU A 73 -17.17 -9.81 23.58
CA LEU A 73 -17.57 -8.75 22.67
C LEU A 73 -19.07 -8.51 22.80
N SER A 74 -19.43 -7.24 22.83
CA SER A 74 -20.81 -6.76 22.84
C SER A 74 -21.01 -5.87 21.64
N LEU A 75 -21.87 -6.29 20.71
CA LEU A 75 -22.11 -5.57 19.47
C LEU A 75 -23.58 -5.19 19.33
N SER A 76 -23.85 -4.11 18.62
CA SER A 76 -25.17 -3.68 18.18
C SER A 76 -25.13 -3.43 16.69
N GLY A 77 -26.14 -3.91 15.97
CA GLY A 77 -26.33 -3.74 14.54
C GLY A 77 -27.57 -2.92 14.24
N ALA A 78 -27.42 -1.85 13.46
CA ALA A 78 -28.52 -1.02 13.00
C ALA A 78 -28.47 -0.87 11.48
N GLY A 79 -29.58 -1.14 10.79
CA GLY A 79 -29.66 -0.87 9.36
C GLY A 79 -29.73 0.62 9.05
N ARG A 80 -29.20 1.00 7.88
CA ARG A 80 -29.13 2.38 7.42
C ARG A 80 -30.49 2.90 6.94
N ALA A 81 -30.76 4.18 7.20
CA ALA A 81 -31.97 4.85 6.71
C ALA A 81 -32.09 4.74 5.18
N ASP A 82 -33.33 4.75 4.68
CA ASP A 82 -33.66 4.69 3.25
C ASP A 82 -33.20 3.41 2.50
N THR A 83 -32.93 2.33 3.25
CA THR A 83 -32.57 1.01 2.73
C THR A 83 -33.59 -0.07 3.12
N ASP A 84 -33.50 -1.25 2.50
CA ASP A 84 -34.33 -2.42 2.82
C ASP A 84 -34.19 -2.92 4.25
N VAL A 85 -33.10 -2.55 4.92
CA VAL A 85 -32.79 -2.97 6.29
C VAL A 85 -32.96 -1.83 7.29
N ALA A 86 -33.53 -0.69 6.91
CA ALA A 86 -33.61 0.50 7.77
C ALA A 86 -34.23 0.25 9.16
N GLU A 87 -35.17 -0.69 9.26
CA GLU A 87 -35.84 -1.07 10.52
C GLU A 87 -35.07 -2.11 11.35
N PHE A 88 -34.02 -2.72 10.79
CA PHE A 88 -33.31 -3.83 11.43
C PHE A 88 -32.53 -3.32 12.64
N ARG A 89 -32.80 -3.88 13.82
CA ARG A 89 -32.06 -3.62 15.07
C ARG A 89 -31.73 -4.95 15.74
N TYR A 90 -30.46 -5.15 16.07
CA TYR A 90 -29.95 -6.41 16.62
C TYR A 90 -28.87 -6.16 17.67
N SER A 91 -28.82 -7.01 18.69
CA SER A 91 -27.76 -7.04 19.70
C SER A 91 -27.08 -8.40 19.71
N TYR A 92 -25.76 -8.39 19.91
CA TYR A 92 -24.91 -9.57 19.85
C TYR A 92 -24.06 -9.66 21.11
N ARG A 93 -23.89 -10.88 21.62
CA ARG A 93 -22.90 -11.21 22.66
C ARG A 93 -22.08 -12.38 22.17
N CYS A 94 -20.77 -12.24 22.10
CA CYS A 94 -19.89 -13.29 21.58
C CYS A 94 -18.52 -13.24 22.21
N ARG A 95 -17.72 -14.26 21.95
CA ARG A 95 -16.32 -14.35 22.35
C ARG A 95 -15.49 -14.95 21.22
N THR A 96 -14.18 -14.85 21.31
CA THR A 96 -13.29 -15.62 20.43
C THR A 96 -13.47 -17.12 20.68
N GLY A 97 -13.61 -17.89 19.60
CA GLY A 97 -13.66 -19.34 19.65
C GLY A 97 -12.32 -19.91 20.11
N HIS A 98 -12.37 -21.09 20.72
CA HIS A 98 -11.16 -21.79 21.14
C HIS A 98 -10.25 -22.09 19.94
N ALA A 99 -8.95 -21.78 20.08
CA ALA A 99 -7.92 -22.07 19.10
C ALA A 99 -7.07 -23.25 19.58
N TRP A 100 -6.93 -24.28 18.74
CA TRP A 100 -6.05 -25.42 19.01
C TRP A 100 -4.63 -25.12 18.51
N GLU A 101 -3.63 -25.24 19.39
CA GLU A 101 -2.23 -24.90 19.09
C GLU A 101 -1.61 -25.71 17.93
N ASN A 102 -2.08 -26.94 17.70
CA ASN A 102 -1.51 -27.88 16.72
C ASN A 102 -2.50 -28.27 15.61
N ALA A 103 -3.43 -27.38 15.25
CA ALA A 103 -4.39 -27.65 14.17
C ALA A 103 -3.69 -27.77 12.81
N SER A 104 -4.07 -28.80 12.02
CA SER A 104 -3.61 -28.98 10.64
C SER A 104 -4.82 -29.33 9.75
N PRO A 105 -5.23 -28.45 8.81
CA PRO A 105 -4.68 -27.12 8.54
C PRO A 105 -4.89 -26.15 9.72
N ALA A 106 -4.16 -25.02 9.69
CA ALA A 106 -4.29 -23.99 10.72
C ALA A 106 -5.75 -23.53 10.87
N GLN A 107 -6.22 -23.46 12.11
CA GLN A 107 -7.58 -23.04 12.41
C GLN A 107 -7.75 -21.54 12.16
N ARG A 108 -8.76 -21.15 11.39
CA ARG A 108 -9.12 -19.74 11.23
C ARG A 108 -9.77 -19.22 12.53
N PRO A 109 -9.42 -17.99 12.99
CA PRO A 109 -10.08 -17.38 14.13
C PRO A 109 -11.60 -17.29 13.92
N THR A 110 -12.36 -17.49 14.98
CA THR A 110 -13.83 -17.42 14.93
C THR A 110 -14.37 -16.57 16.07
N LEU A 111 -15.50 -15.90 15.84
CA LEU A 111 -16.36 -15.39 16.91
C LEU A 111 -17.54 -16.34 17.06
N VAL A 112 -17.88 -16.69 18.30
CA VAL A 112 -19.02 -17.57 18.61
C VAL A 112 -19.89 -16.89 19.66
N GLY A 113 -21.19 -16.85 19.42
CA GLY A 113 -22.08 -16.15 20.33
C GLY A 113 -23.56 -16.27 19.99
N THR A 114 -24.33 -15.34 20.51
CA THR A 114 -25.77 -15.23 20.29
C THR A 114 -26.14 -13.85 19.76
N VAL A 115 -27.23 -13.80 19.01
CA VAL A 115 -27.85 -12.59 18.49
C VAL A 115 -29.31 -12.55 18.90
N VAL A 116 -29.81 -11.37 19.23
CA VAL A 116 -31.23 -11.09 19.47
C VAL A 116 -31.70 -9.98 18.54
N ARG A 117 -32.92 -10.12 18.00
CA ARG A 117 -33.60 -9.04 17.28
C ARG A 117 -34.19 -8.07 18.30
N ASP A 118 -33.78 -6.80 18.28
CA ASP A 118 -34.21 -5.80 19.27
C ASP A 118 -35.49 -5.06 18.88
N ALA A 119 -35.83 -5.02 17.58
CA ALA A 119 -37.01 -4.33 17.07
C ALA A 119 -37.74 -5.18 16.03
N ASP A 120 -39.06 -4.97 15.94
CA ASP A 120 -39.88 -5.53 14.87
C ASP A 120 -39.43 -4.95 13.51
N HIS A 121 -39.49 -5.77 12.47
CA HIS A 121 -39.34 -5.32 11.08
C HIS A 121 -40.08 -6.27 10.13
N GLY A 122 -40.85 -5.71 9.20
CA GLY A 122 -41.76 -6.49 8.36
C GLY A 122 -42.68 -7.39 9.19
N THR A 123 -42.59 -8.71 9.00
CA THR A 123 -43.36 -9.72 9.77
C THR A 123 -42.56 -10.33 10.93
N ALA A 124 -41.34 -9.85 11.17
CA ALA A 124 -40.41 -10.44 12.11
C ALA A 124 -40.46 -9.70 13.46
N VAL A 125 -40.65 -10.44 14.55
CA VAL A 125 -40.91 -9.86 15.89
C VAL A 125 -39.63 -9.78 16.73
N ALA A 126 -39.49 -8.72 17.51
CA ALA A 126 -38.43 -8.54 18.51
C ALA A 126 -38.38 -9.69 19.53
N GLY A 127 -37.21 -9.93 20.10
CA GLY A 127 -36.94 -10.98 21.08
C GLY A 127 -36.57 -12.34 20.48
N ALA A 128 -36.66 -12.54 19.17
CA ALA A 128 -36.16 -13.76 18.53
C ALA A 128 -34.64 -13.88 18.68
N THR A 129 -34.14 -15.08 19.02
CA THR A 129 -32.72 -15.36 19.25
C THR A 129 -32.15 -16.44 18.33
N ALA A 130 -30.85 -16.31 18.08
CA ALA A 130 -30.04 -17.26 17.33
C ALA A 130 -28.70 -17.41 18.00
N SER A 131 -28.09 -18.56 17.77
CA SER A 131 -26.66 -18.76 17.91
C SER A 131 -25.97 -18.37 16.60
N PHE A 132 -24.76 -17.83 16.67
CA PHE A 132 -23.99 -17.48 15.47
C PHE A 132 -22.52 -17.86 15.59
N ILE A 133 -21.92 -18.06 14.42
CA ILE A 133 -20.48 -18.19 14.23
C ILE A 133 -20.04 -17.22 13.13
N ALA A 134 -18.96 -16.49 13.37
CA ALA A 134 -18.31 -15.67 12.36
C ALA A 134 -16.87 -16.17 12.16
N VAL A 135 -16.56 -16.69 10.98
CA VAL A 135 -15.23 -17.26 10.67
C VAL A 135 -14.40 -16.23 9.94
N LYS A 136 -13.23 -15.88 10.47
CA LYS A 136 -12.35 -14.85 9.89
C LYS A 136 -11.90 -15.28 8.50
N ARG A 137 -11.96 -14.37 7.53
CA ARG A 137 -11.47 -14.56 6.17
C ARG A 137 -9.98 -14.24 6.11
N ASP A 138 -9.32 -14.82 5.11
CA ASP A 138 -7.96 -14.44 4.79
C ASP A 138 -7.93 -12.99 4.30
N PHE A 139 -6.77 -12.35 4.43
CA PHE A 139 -6.61 -11.00 3.90
C PHE A 139 -6.59 -11.05 2.37
N VAL A 140 -7.53 -10.37 1.72
CA VAL A 140 -7.56 -10.24 0.26
C VAL A 140 -6.62 -9.12 -0.15
N GLU A 141 -5.65 -9.42 -1.01
CA GLU A 141 -4.69 -8.43 -1.46
C GLU A 141 -5.26 -7.53 -2.56
N PRO A 142 -4.80 -6.28 -2.69
CA PRO A 142 -5.33 -5.33 -3.68
C PRO A 142 -5.28 -5.86 -5.13
N ARG A 143 -4.30 -6.71 -5.46
CA ARG A 143 -4.17 -7.36 -6.77
C ARG A 143 -5.27 -8.38 -7.08
N GLU A 144 -6.01 -8.85 -6.07
CA GLU A 144 -7.08 -9.83 -6.19
C GLU A 144 -8.48 -9.19 -6.26
N ILE A 145 -8.57 -7.87 -6.02
CA ILE A 145 -9.84 -7.13 -6.03
C ILE A 145 -10.05 -6.59 -7.44
N GLU A 146 -11.04 -7.10 -8.16
CA GLU A 146 -11.41 -6.64 -9.50
C GLU A 146 -11.67 -5.11 -9.51
N GLY A 147 -11.11 -4.41 -10.49
CA GLY A 147 -11.18 -2.95 -10.60
C GLY A 147 -10.20 -2.18 -9.69
N VAL A 148 -9.65 -2.80 -8.66
CA VAL A 148 -8.49 -2.28 -7.91
C VAL A 148 -7.19 -2.83 -8.50
N ALA A 149 -7.20 -4.10 -8.89
CA ALA A 149 -6.10 -4.77 -9.58
C ALA A 149 -5.71 -3.99 -10.85
N LEU A 150 -4.41 -3.95 -11.14
CA LEU A 150 -3.92 -3.30 -12.35
C LEU A 150 -4.36 -4.09 -13.59
N ILE A 151 -4.60 -3.38 -14.70
CA ILE A 151 -4.94 -4.05 -15.96
C ILE A 151 -3.77 -4.93 -16.46
N PRO A 152 -4.05 -6.00 -17.23
CA PRO A 152 -3.01 -6.91 -17.72
C PRO A 152 -1.86 -6.22 -18.46
N ASP A 153 -2.15 -5.20 -19.26
CA ASP A 153 -1.13 -4.46 -20.01
C ASP A 153 -0.17 -3.68 -19.09
N ALA A 154 -0.70 -3.10 -18.01
CA ALA A 154 0.09 -2.45 -16.99
C ALA A 154 0.96 -3.47 -16.24
N ILE A 155 0.38 -4.62 -15.85
CA ILE A 155 1.14 -5.71 -15.23
C ILE A 155 2.25 -6.20 -16.15
N ALA A 156 2.01 -6.39 -17.44
CA ALA A 156 3.02 -6.82 -18.39
C ALA A 156 4.19 -5.83 -18.49
N MET A 157 3.90 -4.52 -18.53
CA MET A 157 4.94 -3.48 -18.53
C MET A 157 5.73 -3.43 -17.22
N LEU A 158 5.04 -3.56 -16.08
CA LEU A 158 5.62 -3.37 -14.75
C LEU A 158 6.36 -4.61 -14.24
N ALA A 159 5.91 -5.80 -14.63
CA ALA A 159 6.54 -7.05 -14.28
C ALA A 159 7.76 -7.37 -15.18
N ASP A 160 7.93 -6.65 -16.29
CA ASP A 160 9.08 -6.81 -17.19
C ASP A 160 10.40 -6.56 -16.47
N GLU A 161 11.41 -7.39 -16.78
CA GLU A 161 12.70 -7.36 -16.11
C GLU A 161 13.40 -6.01 -16.25
N VAL A 162 13.27 -5.34 -17.40
CA VAL A 162 13.87 -4.02 -17.60
C VAL A 162 13.25 -3.00 -16.66
N HIS A 163 11.92 -2.98 -16.51
CA HIS A 163 11.25 -2.05 -15.60
C HIS A 163 11.64 -2.32 -14.14
N ARG A 164 11.63 -3.59 -13.72
CA ARG A 164 12.00 -3.99 -12.36
C ARG A 164 13.44 -3.60 -12.03
N LEU A 165 14.37 -3.85 -12.95
CA LEU A 165 15.78 -3.52 -12.76
C LEU A 165 16.03 -2.01 -12.80
N ARG A 166 15.35 -1.24 -13.67
CA ARG A 166 15.45 0.23 -13.67
C ARG A 166 15.10 0.81 -12.29
N HIS A 167 13.94 0.42 -11.76
CA HIS A 167 13.47 0.90 -10.46
C HIS A 167 14.39 0.46 -9.32
N THR A 168 14.83 -0.82 -9.35
CA THR A 168 15.79 -1.37 -8.38
C THR A 168 17.11 -0.60 -8.37
N VAL A 169 17.75 -0.48 -9.53
CA VAL A 169 19.05 0.16 -9.69
C VAL A 169 18.98 1.62 -9.26
N TRP A 170 17.96 2.36 -9.72
CA TRP A 170 17.83 3.78 -9.41
C TRP A 170 17.78 4.06 -7.91
N HIS A 171 16.95 3.30 -7.19
CA HIS A 171 16.85 3.45 -5.73
C HIS A 171 18.09 2.97 -5.00
N MET A 172 18.60 1.78 -5.35
CA MET A 172 19.80 1.22 -4.71
C MET A 172 20.99 2.16 -4.85
N LEU A 173 21.21 2.69 -6.06
CA LEU A 173 22.33 3.56 -6.35
C LEU A 173 22.27 4.88 -5.56
N ARG A 174 21.10 5.53 -5.52
CA ARG A 174 20.92 6.78 -4.76
C ARG A 174 21.08 6.56 -3.27
N GLY A 175 20.55 5.47 -2.73
CA GLY A 175 20.63 5.15 -1.30
C GLY A 175 22.04 4.78 -0.86
N ALA A 176 22.75 3.98 -1.67
CA ALA A 176 24.04 3.41 -1.31
C ALA A 176 25.24 4.25 -1.77
N TRP A 177 25.07 5.41 -2.39
CA TRP A 177 26.17 6.14 -3.06
C TRP A 177 27.42 6.41 -2.19
N TRP A 178 27.21 6.57 -0.88
CA TRP A 178 28.27 6.78 0.13
C TRP A 178 28.59 5.55 0.98
N ASP A 179 28.05 4.39 0.65
CA ASP A 179 28.42 3.13 1.29
C ASP A 179 29.94 2.90 1.17
N PRO A 180 30.61 2.34 2.20
CA PRO A 180 32.05 2.08 2.16
C PRO A 180 32.53 1.26 0.95
N GLY A 181 31.69 0.35 0.44
CA GLY A 181 31.94 -0.45 -0.75
C GLY A 181 31.86 0.33 -2.06
N MET A 182 31.15 1.46 -2.08
CA MET A 182 31.08 2.37 -3.22
C MET A 182 32.34 3.22 -3.30
N THR A 183 33.45 2.62 -3.73
CA THR A 183 34.73 3.33 -3.90
C THR A 183 34.69 4.30 -5.08
N ALA A 184 35.72 5.14 -5.22
CA ALA A 184 35.85 6.03 -6.37
C ALA A 184 35.92 5.26 -7.71
N ASP A 185 36.54 4.08 -7.72
CA ASP A 185 36.60 3.21 -8.89
C ASP A 185 35.22 2.65 -9.25
N VAL A 186 34.47 2.15 -8.26
CA VAL A 186 33.09 1.67 -8.46
C VAL A 186 32.20 2.79 -9.03
N ARG A 187 32.26 4.00 -8.45
CA ARG A 187 31.51 5.14 -8.98
C ARG A 187 31.94 5.52 -10.39
N ALA A 188 33.23 5.47 -10.72
CA ALA A 188 33.71 5.72 -12.08
C ALA A 188 33.21 4.67 -13.08
N ARG A 189 33.17 3.39 -12.69
CA ARG A 189 32.60 2.29 -13.49
C ARG A 189 31.11 2.49 -13.76
N LEU A 190 30.36 2.95 -12.76
CA LEU A 190 28.92 3.27 -12.89
C LEU A 190 28.70 4.51 -13.76
N ALA A 191 29.50 5.56 -13.57
CA ALA A 191 29.45 6.77 -14.38
C ALA A 191 29.75 6.50 -15.87
N ALA A 192 30.71 5.61 -16.16
CA ALA A 192 31.00 5.17 -17.53
C ALA A 192 29.81 4.46 -18.22
N LYS A 193 28.85 3.97 -17.41
CA LYS A 193 27.60 3.35 -17.85
C LYS A 193 26.40 4.32 -17.83
N GLY A 194 26.63 5.60 -17.56
CA GLY A 194 25.60 6.63 -17.44
C GLY A 194 24.90 6.69 -16.08
N TRP A 195 25.24 5.78 -15.15
CA TRP A 195 24.64 5.70 -13.81
C TRP A 195 25.48 6.49 -12.78
N ASP A 196 25.73 7.77 -13.07
CA ASP A 196 26.40 8.68 -12.14
C ASP A 196 25.38 9.47 -11.31
N ILE A 197 25.52 9.49 -9.98
CA ILE A 197 24.70 10.30 -9.09
C ILE A 197 25.51 11.51 -8.64
N LYS A 198 25.24 12.65 -9.25
CA LYS A 198 25.91 13.92 -8.92
C LYS A 198 25.50 14.47 -7.56
N ASP A 199 24.22 14.33 -7.22
CA ASP A 199 23.61 14.88 -6.02
C ASP A 199 22.86 13.78 -5.26
N PRO A 200 23.57 12.92 -4.50
CA PRO A 200 22.93 11.84 -3.75
C PRO A 200 22.08 12.41 -2.59
N PRO A 201 20.98 11.74 -2.18
CA PRO A 201 20.11 12.24 -1.11
C PRO A 201 20.79 12.34 0.25
N PHE A 202 21.86 11.59 0.48
CA PHE A 202 22.63 11.60 1.72
C PHE A 202 23.95 12.35 1.55
N ARG A 203 24.40 12.97 2.64
CA ARG A 203 25.78 13.44 2.73
C ARG A 203 26.71 12.28 3.03
N GLN A 204 27.96 12.41 2.64
CA GLN A 204 28.99 11.41 2.96
C GLN A 204 29.16 11.21 4.48
N ALA A 205 28.96 12.26 5.28
CA ALA A 205 29.00 12.20 6.73
C ALA A 205 27.73 11.58 7.37
N GLY A 206 26.78 11.10 6.55
CA GLY A 206 25.44 10.74 6.98
C GLY A 206 24.49 11.94 7.03
N GLY A 207 23.20 11.65 7.17
CA GLY A 207 22.17 12.68 7.17
C GLY A 207 21.66 13.07 5.78
N LEU A 208 20.40 13.48 5.69
CA LEU A 208 19.80 13.97 4.46
C LEU A 208 20.42 15.30 4.03
N ASP A 209 20.73 15.40 2.75
CA ASP A 209 21.09 16.67 2.13
C ASP A 209 19.84 17.35 1.57
N LEU A 210 19.31 18.33 2.30
CA LEU A 210 18.16 19.12 1.84
C LEU A 210 18.55 20.23 0.85
N SER A 211 19.83 20.40 0.55
CA SER A 211 20.33 21.54 -0.22
C SER A 211 20.69 21.19 -1.67
N ASN A 212 20.99 19.93 -1.98
CA ASN A 212 21.63 19.55 -3.24
C ASN A 212 20.66 19.24 -4.41
N GLY A 213 19.35 19.26 -4.17
CA GLY A 213 18.34 19.00 -5.21
C GLY A 213 18.02 17.51 -5.41
N ALA A 214 18.55 16.59 -4.62
CA ALA A 214 18.31 15.15 -4.77
C ALA A 214 16.82 14.74 -4.70
N GLY A 215 16.00 15.51 -3.98
CA GLY A 215 14.56 15.29 -3.92
C GLY A 215 13.82 15.64 -5.21
N GLU A 216 14.41 16.48 -6.07
CA GLU A 216 13.84 16.79 -7.40
C GLU A 216 13.92 15.56 -8.30
N ASP A 217 15.00 14.76 -8.19
CA ASP A 217 15.14 13.48 -8.88
C ASP A 217 14.04 12.50 -8.47
N PHE A 218 13.77 12.39 -7.17
CA PHE A 218 12.71 11.54 -6.62
C PHE A 218 11.33 11.93 -7.11
N LEU A 219 10.96 13.21 -6.98
CA LEU A 219 9.64 13.67 -7.39
C LEU A 219 9.46 13.54 -8.91
N TYR A 220 10.49 13.88 -9.69
CA TYR A 220 10.43 13.81 -11.14
C TYR A 220 10.35 12.36 -11.67
N MET A 221 11.16 11.45 -11.13
CA MET A 221 11.17 10.04 -11.55
C MET A 221 9.80 9.39 -11.31
N HIS A 222 9.17 9.65 -10.15
CA HIS A 222 7.85 9.10 -9.86
C HIS A 222 6.72 9.78 -10.65
N ARG A 223 6.79 11.10 -10.90
CA ARG A 223 5.87 11.78 -11.83
C ARG A 223 5.94 11.16 -13.24
N ARG A 224 7.16 10.82 -13.70
CA ARG A 224 7.36 10.11 -14.98
C ARG A 224 6.69 8.73 -14.95
N MET A 225 6.90 7.94 -13.90
CA MET A 225 6.27 6.63 -13.75
C MET A 225 4.74 6.71 -13.72
N VAL A 226 4.16 7.68 -12.99
CA VAL A 226 2.70 7.92 -12.96
C VAL A 226 2.19 8.24 -14.36
N ARG A 227 2.89 9.11 -15.12
CA ARG A 227 2.51 9.40 -16.52
C ARG A 227 2.62 8.16 -17.41
N MET A 228 3.63 7.31 -17.21
CA MET A 228 3.77 6.04 -17.95
C MET A 228 2.58 5.11 -17.70
N LEU A 229 2.18 4.91 -16.43
CA LEU A 229 1.00 4.11 -16.10
C LEU A 229 -0.25 4.70 -16.75
N ASN A 230 -0.49 6.00 -16.57
CA ASN A 230 -1.67 6.67 -17.13
C ASN A 230 -1.74 6.49 -18.64
N LYS A 231 -0.60 6.54 -19.35
CA LYS A 231 -0.57 6.28 -20.78
C LYS A 231 -0.98 4.84 -21.14
N VAL A 232 -0.54 3.82 -20.40
CA VAL A 232 -0.97 2.44 -20.63
C VAL A 232 -2.48 2.29 -20.48
N TYR A 233 -3.06 2.94 -19.48
CA TYR A 233 -4.51 2.96 -19.29
C TYR A 233 -5.25 3.74 -20.38
N GLU A 234 -4.74 4.91 -20.79
CA GLU A 234 -5.25 5.70 -21.91
C GLU A 234 -5.28 4.86 -23.21
N ASP A 235 -4.18 4.16 -23.51
CA ASP A 235 -4.06 3.32 -24.71
C ASP A 235 -5.03 2.12 -24.67
N ALA A 236 -5.33 1.60 -23.47
CA ALA A 236 -6.33 0.56 -23.23
C ALA A 236 -7.77 1.09 -23.13
N SER A 237 -8.00 2.41 -23.26
CA SER A 237 -9.31 3.05 -23.04
C SER A 237 -9.91 2.74 -21.66
N MET A 238 -9.06 2.64 -20.64
CA MET A 238 -9.40 2.34 -19.26
C MET A 238 -9.07 3.52 -18.35
N THR A 239 -9.70 3.58 -17.17
CA THR A 239 -9.39 4.61 -16.17
C THR A 239 -8.24 4.13 -15.28
N PRO A 240 -7.14 4.90 -15.12
CA PRO A 240 -6.06 4.53 -14.21
C PRO A 240 -6.53 4.54 -12.74
N PRO A 241 -5.81 3.86 -11.84
CA PRO A 241 -6.10 3.90 -10.41
C PRO A 241 -6.11 5.35 -9.90
N ALA A 242 -7.17 5.73 -9.19
CA ALA A 242 -7.26 7.06 -8.60
C ALA A 242 -6.15 7.27 -7.54
N PRO A 243 -5.45 8.41 -7.58
CA PRO A 243 -4.46 8.75 -6.56
C PRO A 243 -5.14 8.98 -5.21
N TRP A 244 -4.40 8.80 -4.11
CA TRP A 244 -4.90 9.24 -2.81
C TRP A 244 -4.85 10.76 -2.70
N VAL A 245 -5.99 11.37 -2.40
CA VAL A 245 -6.06 12.79 -2.00
C VAL A 245 -5.55 12.93 -0.56
N ASP A 246 -6.04 12.05 0.31
CA ASP A 246 -5.58 11.89 1.69
C ASP A 246 -5.09 10.47 1.90
N ILE A 247 -4.04 10.32 2.72
CA ILE A 247 -3.56 9.00 3.11
C ILE A 247 -4.67 8.29 3.91
N PRO A 248 -5.11 7.08 3.51
CA PRO A 248 -6.21 6.41 4.18
C PRO A 248 -5.94 6.23 5.67
N ALA A 249 -6.98 6.48 6.47
CA ALA A 249 -6.93 6.27 7.89
C ALA A 249 -6.61 4.80 8.22
N ALA A 250 -6.09 4.59 9.43
CA ALA A 250 -5.50 3.32 9.83
C ALA A 250 -6.38 2.07 9.72
N LEU A 251 -7.69 2.25 9.65
CA LEU A 251 -8.68 1.17 9.70
C LEU A 251 -9.50 1.06 8.42
N GLY A 252 -9.02 1.57 7.28
CA GLY A 252 -9.73 1.46 5.99
C GLY A 252 -10.19 0.02 5.65
N PRO A 253 -11.31 -0.15 4.93
CA PRO A 253 -11.83 -1.48 4.60
C PRO A 253 -11.04 -2.11 3.44
N GLN A 254 -11.09 -3.44 3.31
CA GLN A 254 -10.61 -4.13 2.10
C GLN A 254 -11.51 -3.81 0.91
N ILE A 255 -12.82 -3.87 1.12
CA ILE A 255 -13.82 -3.52 0.12
C ILE A 255 -14.74 -2.46 0.74
N ALA A 256 -14.73 -1.29 0.11
CA ALA A 256 -15.60 -0.16 0.43
C ALA A 256 -16.85 -0.19 -0.45
N TYR A 257 -17.92 0.44 0.02
CA TYR A 257 -19.17 0.56 -0.71
C TYR A 257 -19.67 1.99 -0.66
N LYS A 258 -20.26 2.45 -1.77
CA LYS A 258 -20.93 3.74 -1.89
C LYS A 258 -22.41 3.56 -2.17
N THR A 259 -23.21 4.56 -1.81
CA THR A 259 -24.65 4.56 -2.04
C THR A 259 -24.97 4.74 -3.50
N GLU A 260 -25.93 3.97 -4.01
CA GLU A 260 -26.52 4.14 -5.33
C GLU A 260 -28.05 4.12 -5.20
N LEU A 261 -28.72 5.07 -5.85
CA LEU A 261 -30.18 5.11 -5.88
C LEU A 261 -30.68 4.12 -6.95
N ASP A 262 -31.44 3.12 -6.53
CA ASP A 262 -32.19 2.30 -7.45
C ASP A 262 -33.36 3.13 -8.02
N GLN A 263 -33.29 3.45 -9.30
CA GLN A 263 -34.29 4.26 -9.99
C GLN A 263 -35.66 3.58 -10.09
N GLN A 264 -35.74 2.26 -9.96
CA GLN A 264 -36.99 1.51 -10.06
C GLN A 264 -37.73 1.46 -8.72
N THR A 265 -37.01 1.25 -7.62
CA THR A 265 -37.60 1.10 -6.29
C THR A 265 -37.58 2.39 -5.47
N GLY A 266 -36.76 3.38 -5.87
CA GLY A 266 -36.51 4.61 -5.13
C GLY A 266 -35.72 4.39 -3.83
N ARG A 267 -35.17 3.19 -3.63
CA ARG A 267 -34.39 2.84 -2.44
C ARG A 267 -32.90 2.96 -2.69
N VAL A 268 -32.13 3.14 -1.63
CA VAL A 268 -30.67 3.19 -1.70
C VAL A 268 -30.09 1.79 -1.55
N GLY A 269 -29.34 1.36 -2.56
CA GLY A 269 -28.47 0.20 -2.53
C GLY A 269 -27.00 0.60 -2.30
N PHE A 270 -26.14 -0.39 -2.14
CA PHE A 270 -24.70 -0.19 -1.98
C PHE A 270 -23.93 -0.96 -3.05
N VAL A 271 -23.13 -0.25 -3.83
CA VAL A 271 -22.22 -0.80 -4.85
C VAL A 271 -20.77 -0.62 -4.42
N ILE A 272 -19.86 -1.44 -4.95
CA ILE A 272 -18.43 -1.37 -4.62
C ILE A 272 -17.88 0.02 -4.96
N ASP A 273 -17.11 0.58 -4.03
CA ASP A 273 -16.35 1.80 -4.20
C ASP A 273 -14.88 1.46 -4.44
N LEU A 274 -14.49 1.37 -5.72
CA LEU A 274 -13.15 0.97 -6.15
C LEU A 274 -12.07 1.99 -5.72
N GLU A 275 -12.43 3.27 -5.59
CA GLU A 275 -11.47 4.31 -5.19
C GLU A 275 -11.01 4.10 -3.75
N ASN A 276 -11.95 3.70 -2.88
CA ASN A 276 -11.74 3.46 -1.46
C ASN A 276 -11.56 1.98 -1.09
N SER A 277 -11.46 1.08 -2.07
CA SER A 277 -11.17 -0.35 -1.87
C SER A 277 -9.68 -0.65 -2.00
N GLY A 278 -9.24 -1.78 -1.41
CA GLY A 278 -7.85 -2.21 -1.33
C GLY A 278 -7.00 -1.46 -0.29
N VAL A 279 -7.57 -0.47 0.40
CA VAL A 279 -6.81 0.45 1.28
C VAL A 279 -6.63 -0.05 2.71
N MET A 280 -7.14 -1.23 3.06
CA MET A 280 -6.90 -1.81 4.37
C MET A 280 -5.41 -2.07 4.58
N VAL A 281 -4.88 -1.62 5.72
CA VAL A 281 -3.51 -1.92 6.14
C VAL A 281 -3.40 -3.42 6.39
N PRO A 282 -2.52 -4.15 5.68
CA PRO A 282 -2.35 -5.58 5.93
C PRO A 282 -1.88 -5.82 7.37
N PRO A 283 -2.46 -6.80 8.08
CA PRO A 283 -2.06 -7.13 9.44
C PRO A 283 -0.56 -7.41 9.54
N ALA A 284 0.06 -7.00 10.64
CA ALA A 284 1.42 -7.38 10.98
C ALA A 284 1.46 -8.85 11.45
N THR A 285 1.26 -9.79 10.51
CA THR A 285 1.27 -11.23 10.78
C THR A 285 2.62 -11.67 11.34
N GLU A 286 2.66 -12.82 12.02
CA GLU A 286 3.92 -13.38 12.49
C GLU A 286 4.92 -13.57 11.34
N GLU A 287 4.47 -14.07 10.19
CA GLU A 287 5.31 -14.21 8.99
C GLU A 287 5.90 -12.86 8.53
N PHE A 288 5.08 -11.80 8.49
CA PHE A 288 5.56 -10.46 8.14
C PHE A 288 6.56 -9.93 9.18
N MET A 289 6.30 -10.17 10.47
CA MET A 289 7.21 -9.74 11.53
C MET A 289 8.54 -10.47 11.47
N GLN A 290 8.54 -11.77 11.17
CA GLN A 290 9.78 -12.54 10.96
C GLN A 290 10.59 -11.98 9.78
N GLN A 291 9.94 -11.66 8.65
CA GLN A 291 10.59 -11.07 7.47
C GLN A 291 11.19 -9.68 7.73
N THR A 292 10.66 -8.97 8.73
CA THR A 292 11.10 -7.62 9.08
C THR A 292 11.98 -7.58 10.35
N GLY A 293 12.49 -8.74 10.77
CA GLY A 293 13.39 -8.88 11.91
C GLY A 293 12.73 -8.60 13.27
N ASN A 294 11.42 -8.80 13.36
CA ASN A 294 10.58 -8.54 14.54
C ASN A 294 10.68 -7.11 15.08
N SER A 295 10.90 -6.13 14.20
CA SER A 295 11.08 -4.74 14.62
C SER A 295 9.77 -4.10 15.09
N GLU A 296 9.76 -3.57 16.32
CA GLU A 296 8.62 -2.84 16.89
C GLU A 296 8.18 -1.65 16.03
N PHE A 297 9.10 -1.10 15.22
CA PHE A 297 8.80 -0.07 14.24
C PHE A 297 7.67 -0.47 13.30
N PHE A 298 7.66 -1.70 12.76
CA PHE A 298 6.64 -2.10 11.79
C PHE A 298 5.29 -2.39 12.44
N LEU A 299 5.29 -2.86 13.69
CA LEU A 299 4.07 -2.95 14.51
C LEU A 299 3.47 -1.55 14.70
N PHE A 300 4.29 -0.59 15.13
CA PHE A 300 3.88 0.79 15.28
C PHE A 300 3.38 1.39 13.96
N ASN A 301 4.16 1.25 12.88
CA ASN A 301 3.83 1.78 11.55
C ASN A 301 2.54 1.19 10.96
N LYS A 302 2.11 -0.01 11.36
CA LYS A 302 0.82 -0.60 10.92
C LYS A 302 -0.34 -0.25 11.84
N SER A 303 -0.09 0.11 13.09
CA SER A 303 -1.12 0.47 14.08
C SER A 303 -1.87 1.77 13.75
N ALA A 304 -3.00 1.98 14.43
CA ALA A 304 -3.72 3.25 14.40
C ALA A 304 -2.95 4.38 15.09
N THR A 305 -2.28 4.06 16.20
CA THR A 305 -1.45 5.02 16.94
C THR A 305 -0.28 5.51 16.09
N GLY A 306 0.41 4.64 15.35
CA GLY A 306 1.50 5.07 14.47
C GLY A 306 1.06 5.90 13.27
N PHE A 307 -0.18 5.71 12.79
CA PHE A 307 -0.77 6.64 11.83
C PHE A 307 -0.98 8.02 12.46
N GLN A 308 -1.69 8.06 13.59
CA GLN A 308 -2.08 9.32 14.23
C GLN A 308 -0.89 10.14 14.73
N LEU A 309 0.08 9.49 15.37
CA LEU A 309 1.22 10.17 16.00
C LEU A 309 2.39 10.42 15.04
N ASN A 310 2.41 9.82 13.86
CA ASN A 310 3.49 10.01 12.90
C ASN A 310 3.01 10.25 11.47
N LEU A 311 2.56 9.21 10.77
CA LEU A 311 2.31 9.28 9.31
C LEU A 311 1.31 10.39 8.94
N GLY A 312 0.18 10.46 9.64
CA GLY A 312 -0.86 11.46 9.41
C GLY A 312 -0.41 12.88 9.75
N MET A 313 0.33 13.06 10.85
CA MET A 313 0.87 14.37 11.24
C MET A 313 1.89 14.89 10.23
N LEU A 314 2.81 14.03 9.78
CA LEU A 314 3.83 14.39 8.79
C LEU A 314 3.18 14.70 7.43
N ALA A 315 2.25 13.86 6.98
CA ALA A 315 1.50 14.09 5.74
C ALA A 315 0.76 15.44 5.75
N THR A 316 0.08 15.75 6.86
CA THR A 316 -0.61 17.03 7.04
C THR A 316 0.36 18.20 6.99
N ARG A 317 1.51 18.09 7.68
CA ARG A 317 2.51 19.14 7.72
C ARG A 317 3.12 19.40 6.34
N LEU A 318 3.53 18.35 5.63
CA LEU A 318 4.15 18.44 4.32
C LEU A 318 3.20 19.12 3.32
N ARG A 319 1.91 18.80 3.34
CA ARG A 319 0.91 19.39 2.45
C ARG A 319 0.37 20.76 2.91
N SER A 320 0.86 21.31 4.03
CA SER A 320 0.46 22.66 4.45
C SER A 320 1.18 23.71 3.59
N SER A 321 0.43 24.66 3.02
CA SER A 321 1.02 25.71 2.17
C SER A 321 2.09 26.53 2.90
N ALA A 322 1.89 26.80 4.19
CA ALA A 322 2.86 27.52 5.02
C ALA A 322 4.19 26.77 5.15
N PHE A 323 4.17 25.44 5.26
CA PHE A 323 5.41 24.65 5.29
C PHE A 323 5.99 24.51 3.88
N ALA A 324 5.19 24.11 2.90
CA ALA A 324 5.64 23.83 1.54
C ALA A 324 6.34 25.05 0.90
N ALA A 325 5.82 26.26 1.10
CA ALA A 325 6.45 27.49 0.59
C ALA A 325 7.81 27.80 1.23
N THR A 326 8.16 27.22 2.37
CA THR A 326 9.49 27.43 2.99
C THR A 326 10.57 26.51 2.44
N GLN A 327 10.20 25.54 1.60
CA GLN A 327 11.11 24.51 1.11
C GLN A 327 11.46 24.75 -0.36
N THR A 328 12.71 24.50 -0.74
CA THR A 328 13.06 24.23 -2.15
C THR A 328 12.43 22.91 -2.57
N LEU A 329 12.22 22.70 -3.87
CA LEU A 329 11.62 21.47 -4.38
C LEU A 329 12.48 20.24 -4.02
N GLY A 330 13.81 20.38 -4.06
CA GLY A 330 14.73 19.34 -3.61
C GLY A 330 14.66 19.01 -2.12
N ALA A 331 14.57 20.03 -1.24
CA ALA A 331 14.37 19.80 0.18
C ALA A 331 13.04 19.08 0.44
N TYR A 332 11.98 19.56 -0.21
CA TYR A 332 10.63 19.02 -0.08
C TYR A 332 10.54 17.56 -0.54
N GLY A 333 11.13 17.23 -1.69
CA GLY A 333 11.19 15.86 -2.20
C GLY A 333 11.94 14.90 -1.29
N ASN A 334 13.10 15.30 -0.75
CA ASN A 334 13.85 14.46 0.19
C ASN A 334 13.09 14.25 1.51
N LEU A 335 12.42 15.28 2.01
CA LEU A 335 11.56 15.14 3.20
C LEU A 335 10.41 14.17 2.93
N ILE A 336 9.76 14.22 1.76
CA ILE A 336 8.70 13.28 1.40
C ILE A 336 9.25 11.85 1.29
N GLU A 337 10.31 11.64 0.49
CA GLU A 337 10.92 10.33 0.21
C GLU A 337 11.26 9.60 1.50
N PHE A 338 11.99 10.26 2.39
CA PHE A 338 12.57 9.63 3.58
C PHE A 338 11.72 9.76 4.84
N THR A 339 10.50 10.29 4.74
CA THR A 339 9.50 10.24 5.82
C THR A 339 8.25 9.48 5.38
N VAL A 340 7.28 10.19 4.81
CA VAL A 340 5.94 9.67 4.53
C VAL A 340 5.97 8.57 3.47
N HIS A 341 6.70 8.75 2.36
CA HIS A 341 6.78 7.77 1.27
C HIS A 341 7.28 6.41 1.78
N ASN A 342 8.44 6.39 2.44
CA ASN A 342 9.01 5.14 2.93
C ASN A 342 8.12 4.42 3.95
N TRP A 343 7.42 5.19 4.80
CA TRP A 343 6.47 4.63 5.76
C TRP A 343 5.24 4.04 5.07
N MET A 344 4.71 4.69 4.02
CA MET A 344 3.56 4.18 3.26
C MET A 344 3.84 2.81 2.65
N HIS A 345 5.00 2.62 2.02
CA HIS A 345 5.40 1.33 1.46
C HIS A 345 5.30 0.19 2.49
N MET A 346 5.93 0.37 3.65
CA MET A 346 5.96 -0.68 4.69
C MET A 346 4.65 -0.78 5.48
N ARG A 347 3.88 0.30 5.55
CA ARG A 347 2.55 0.28 6.17
C ARG A 347 1.61 -0.61 5.37
N TRP A 348 1.57 -0.45 4.04
CA TRP A 348 0.70 -1.24 3.16
C TRP A 348 1.32 -2.53 2.61
N ALA A 349 2.58 -2.83 2.92
CA ALA A 349 3.17 -4.13 2.57
C ALA A 349 2.47 -5.30 3.26
N SER A 350 2.08 -6.31 2.49
CA SER A 350 1.70 -7.64 2.98
C SER A 350 2.95 -8.52 3.18
N THR A 351 2.78 -9.75 3.69
CA THR A 351 3.85 -10.74 3.76
C THR A 351 4.38 -11.04 2.36
N SER A 352 5.69 -10.89 2.15
CA SER A 352 6.33 -11.23 0.87
C SER A 352 6.32 -12.75 0.66
N ARG A 353 6.11 -13.20 -0.58
CA ARG A 353 6.02 -14.63 -0.91
C ARG A 353 6.89 -14.94 -2.11
N ASP A 354 7.47 -16.13 -2.11
CA ASP A 354 8.11 -16.70 -3.28
C ASP A 354 7.03 -16.92 -4.37
N PRO A 355 7.17 -16.34 -5.56
CA PRO A 355 6.11 -16.35 -6.58
C PRO A 355 5.91 -17.71 -7.25
N GLU A 356 6.80 -18.69 -7.04
CA GLU A 356 6.63 -20.06 -7.55
C GLU A 356 5.92 -20.96 -6.54
N THR A 357 6.26 -20.82 -5.26
CA THR A 357 5.80 -21.73 -4.20
C THR A 357 4.68 -21.15 -3.33
N GLY A 358 4.51 -19.83 -3.31
CA GLY A 358 3.61 -19.12 -2.38
C GLY A 358 4.09 -19.10 -0.92
N ALA A 359 5.24 -19.71 -0.62
CA ALA A 359 5.81 -19.73 0.72
C ALA A 359 6.32 -18.33 1.11
N PRO A 360 6.25 -17.95 2.39
CA PRO A 360 6.84 -16.69 2.86
C PRO A 360 8.33 -16.61 2.51
N ALA A 361 8.71 -15.62 1.71
CA ALA A 361 10.09 -15.38 1.30
C ALA A 361 10.26 -13.93 0.84
N VAL A 362 11.43 -13.35 1.10
CA VAL A 362 11.83 -12.05 0.57
C VAL A 362 12.93 -12.28 -0.46
N ARG A 363 12.86 -11.61 -1.61
CA ARG A 363 13.92 -11.68 -2.62
C ARG A 363 15.25 -11.17 -2.05
N PRO A 364 16.35 -11.94 -2.15
CA PRO A 364 17.68 -11.40 -1.85
C PRO A 364 18.00 -10.21 -2.75
N ALA A 365 18.61 -9.15 -2.20
CA ALA A 365 18.75 -7.86 -2.88
C ALA A 365 19.33 -7.93 -4.33
N PHE A 366 20.30 -8.82 -4.56
CA PHE A 366 20.97 -9.00 -5.86
C PHE A 366 20.49 -10.24 -6.63
N ASP A 367 19.49 -10.96 -6.14
CA ASP A 367 18.89 -12.08 -6.89
C ASP A 367 17.98 -11.52 -7.99
N ILE A 368 18.42 -11.64 -9.23
CA ILE A 368 17.72 -11.23 -10.45
C ILE A 368 17.15 -12.43 -11.22
N SER A 369 16.97 -13.58 -10.56
CA SER A 369 16.39 -14.76 -11.20
C SER A 369 14.98 -14.49 -11.71
N ALA A 370 14.67 -15.05 -12.88
CA ALA A 370 13.43 -14.76 -13.60
C ALA A 370 12.15 -15.06 -12.81
N LYS A 371 12.22 -15.93 -11.78
CA LYS A 371 11.07 -16.19 -10.91
C LYS A 371 10.57 -14.92 -10.21
N TRP A 372 11.47 -14.02 -9.82
CA TRP A 372 11.12 -12.77 -9.15
C TRP A 372 10.50 -11.73 -10.09
N ASN A 373 10.55 -11.96 -11.40
CA ASN A 373 9.88 -11.12 -12.37
C ASN A 373 8.39 -11.45 -12.51
N ARG A 374 7.94 -12.59 -11.98
CA ARG A 374 6.53 -13.02 -12.08
C ARG A 374 5.59 -11.99 -11.43
N PRO A 375 4.41 -11.72 -12.00
CA PRO A 375 3.47 -10.73 -11.48
C PRO A 375 3.05 -10.93 -10.02
N GLU A 376 3.08 -12.17 -9.53
CA GLU A 376 2.76 -12.51 -8.15
C GLU A 376 3.78 -11.94 -7.14
N TYR A 377 4.98 -11.55 -7.59
CA TYR A 377 5.96 -10.83 -6.78
C TYR A 377 5.76 -9.32 -6.93
N ASP A 378 4.84 -8.78 -6.12
CA ASP A 378 4.44 -7.36 -6.03
C ASP A 378 4.67 -6.78 -4.62
N TYR A 379 5.66 -7.31 -3.88
CA TYR A 379 5.94 -6.90 -2.51
C TYR A 379 6.32 -5.40 -2.44
N LEU A 380 5.55 -4.61 -1.71
CA LEU A 380 5.75 -3.16 -1.57
C LEU A 380 7.06 -2.77 -0.90
N GLY A 381 7.66 -3.66 -0.10
CA GLY A 381 8.92 -3.42 0.61
C GLY A 381 10.19 -3.70 -0.21
N ASP A 382 10.09 -4.01 -1.50
CA ASP A 382 11.24 -4.22 -2.38
C ASP A 382 11.10 -3.36 -3.64
N PHE A 383 12.16 -2.61 -3.98
CA PHE A 383 12.20 -1.78 -5.18
C PHE A 383 12.00 -2.61 -6.45
N HIS A 384 12.36 -3.90 -6.43
CA HIS A 384 12.17 -4.78 -7.57
C HIS A 384 10.70 -5.08 -7.90
N SER A 385 9.78 -4.86 -6.97
CA SER A 385 8.39 -5.31 -7.10
C SER A 385 7.35 -4.30 -6.70
N SER A 386 7.69 -3.27 -5.92
CA SER A 386 6.69 -2.38 -5.33
C SER A 386 5.79 -1.72 -6.36
N HIS A 387 6.30 -1.34 -7.53
CA HIS A 387 5.54 -0.74 -8.63
C HIS A 387 4.52 -1.69 -9.28
N VAL A 388 4.60 -3.00 -9.05
CA VAL A 388 3.61 -3.97 -9.53
C VAL A 388 2.36 -3.98 -8.63
N ASN A 389 2.48 -3.52 -7.39
CA ASN A 389 1.37 -3.47 -6.44
C ASN A 389 0.40 -2.33 -6.77
N PRO A 390 -0.93 -2.55 -6.80
CA PRO A 390 -1.88 -1.47 -7.05
C PRO A 390 -1.79 -0.28 -6.09
N ILE A 391 -1.40 -0.51 -4.83
CA ILE A 391 -1.28 0.53 -3.80
C ILE A 391 -0.10 1.47 -4.07
N PHE A 392 0.94 1.02 -4.78
CA PHE A 392 2.03 1.88 -5.22
C PHE A 392 1.51 3.10 -6.01
N TRP A 393 0.54 2.90 -6.89
CA TRP A 393 0.04 3.98 -7.74
C TRP A 393 -0.88 4.93 -6.98
N LYS A 394 -1.63 4.43 -6.00
CA LYS A 394 -2.41 5.28 -5.10
C LYS A 394 -1.51 6.18 -4.24
N LEU A 395 -0.45 5.61 -3.64
CA LEU A 395 0.49 6.36 -2.80
C LEU A 395 1.41 7.28 -3.60
N HIS A 396 1.86 6.88 -4.79
CA HIS A 396 2.71 7.72 -5.64
C HIS A 396 1.92 8.83 -6.33
N GLY A 397 0.63 8.62 -6.57
CA GLY A 397 -0.27 9.69 -6.93
C GLY A 397 -0.36 10.78 -5.85
N TRP A 398 -0.40 10.41 -4.57
CA TRP A 398 -0.34 11.38 -3.46
C TRP A 398 1.00 12.12 -3.41
N VAL A 399 2.11 11.42 -3.66
CA VAL A 399 3.46 12.02 -3.75
C VAL A 399 3.54 12.99 -4.93
N ASP A 400 2.99 12.63 -6.09
CA ASP A 400 2.98 13.46 -7.29
C ASP A 400 2.15 14.74 -7.09
N ASP A 401 0.98 14.63 -6.45
CA ASP A 401 0.12 15.77 -6.11
C ASP A 401 0.79 16.73 -5.10
N CYS A 402 1.72 16.25 -4.26
CA CYS A 402 2.48 17.13 -3.37
C CYS A 402 3.30 18.17 -4.13
N VAL A 403 3.74 17.87 -5.36
CA VAL A 403 4.47 18.82 -6.20
C VAL A 403 3.59 20.01 -6.58
N ASP A 404 2.31 19.76 -6.86
CA ASP A 404 1.37 20.81 -7.25
C ASP A 404 0.93 21.63 -6.03
N VAL A 405 0.78 20.98 -4.86
CA VAL A 405 0.62 21.67 -3.56
C VAL A 405 1.79 22.62 -3.28
N TRP A 406 3.02 22.17 -3.50
CA TRP A 406 4.22 22.98 -3.32
C TRP A 406 4.25 24.17 -4.28
N PHE A 407 3.91 23.96 -5.55
CA PHE A 407 3.87 25.03 -6.53
C PHE A 407 2.81 26.08 -6.18
N ALA A 408 1.59 25.64 -5.86
CA ALA A 408 0.52 26.54 -5.44
C ALA A 408 0.88 27.36 -4.18
N ALA A 409 1.60 26.74 -3.23
CA ALA A 409 2.08 27.43 -2.05
C ALA A 409 3.12 28.53 -2.37
N HIS A 410 4.04 28.25 -3.29
CA HIS A 410 5.01 29.24 -3.76
C HIS A 410 4.36 30.34 -4.59
N GLU A 411 3.38 30.05 -5.45
CA GLU A 411 2.67 31.10 -6.17
C GLU A 411 1.88 32.02 -5.23
N ALA A 412 1.36 31.47 -4.13
CA ALA A 412 0.64 32.27 -3.13
C ALA A 412 1.56 33.17 -2.28
N ILE A 413 2.77 32.72 -1.95
CA ILE A 413 3.67 33.41 -0.99
C ILE A 413 4.85 34.12 -1.68
N HIS A 414 5.33 33.56 -2.79
CA HIS A 414 6.47 34.01 -3.61
C HIS A 414 6.06 34.13 -5.09
N PRO A 415 5.05 34.96 -5.42
CA PRO A 415 4.42 34.97 -6.74
C PRO A 415 5.42 35.18 -7.87
N GLY A 416 5.45 34.26 -8.84
CA GLY A 416 6.33 34.33 -10.01
C GLY A 416 7.79 33.97 -9.74
N GLU A 417 8.17 33.57 -8.52
CA GLU A 417 9.53 33.07 -8.26
C GLU A 417 9.75 31.62 -8.74
N VAL A 418 8.66 30.88 -9.02
CA VAL A 418 8.71 29.53 -9.61
C VAL A 418 8.09 29.58 -11.01
N GLN A 419 8.83 29.12 -12.01
CA GLN A 419 8.40 29.18 -13.41
C GLN A 419 8.07 27.77 -13.91
N ALA A 420 6.82 27.54 -14.31
CA ALA A 420 6.41 26.27 -14.91
C ALA A 420 7.12 26.04 -16.26
N GLN A 421 7.53 24.79 -16.53
CA GLN A 421 8.24 24.39 -17.75
C GLN A 421 7.93 22.93 -18.11
N GLN A 422 8.04 22.57 -19.39
CA GLN A 422 8.13 21.16 -19.81
C GLN A 422 9.57 20.65 -19.71
N VAL A 423 9.80 19.58 -18.96
CA VAL A 423 11.09 18.86 -18.93
C VAL A 423 10.84 17.44 -19.42
N ARG A 424 11.44 17.08 -20.56
CA ARG A 424 11.24 15.79 -21.27
C ARG A 424 9.75 15.38 -21.42
N GLY A 425 8.89 16.36 -21.72
CA GLY A 425 7.45 16.16 -21.94
C GLY A 425 6.58 16.06 -20.68
N LEU A 426 7.15 16.32 -19.50
CA LEU A 426 6.42 16.39 -18.23
C LEU A 426 6.29 17.82 -17.74
N ASN A 427 5.10 18.14 -17.21
CA ASN A 427 4.86 19.37 -16.47
C ASN A 427 5.80 19.43 -15.25
N TRP A 428 6.69 20.41 -15.27
CA TRP A 428 7.74 20.62 -14.27
C TRP A 428 8.04 22.12 -14.11
N PHE A 429 9.25 22.46 -13.65
CA PHE A 429 9.65 23.82 -13.35
C PHE A 429 11.06 24.13 -13.85
N ALA A 430 11.28 25.39 -14.22
CA ALA A 430 12.60 25.89 -14.59
C ALA A 430 13.49 26.07 -13.34
N PRO A 431 14.82 25.92 -13.48
CA PRO A 431 15.76 26.25 -12.41
C PRO A 431 15.64 27.69 -11.95
N GLY A 432 15.80 27.90 -10.65
CA GLY A 432 15.71 29.21 -10.02
C GLY A 432 16.04 29.12 -8.53
N ARG A 433 15.48 30.05 -7.76
CA ARG A 433 15.70 30.10 -6.30
C ARG A 433 15.22 28.82 -5.60
N TRP A 434 14.09 28.27 -6.07
CA TRP A 434 13.37 27.20 -5.39
C TRP A 434 13.53 25.83 -6.06
N VAL A 435 14.08 25.79 -7.27
CA VAL A 435 14.30 24.58 -8.08
C VAL A 435 15.74 24.59 -8.54
N ARG A 436 16.53 23.57 -8.18
CA ARG A 436 17.97 23.55 -8.46
C ARG A 436 18.29 22.94 -9.82
N LYS A 437 17.58 21.88 -10.21
CA LYS A 437 17.96 21.04 -11.33
C LYS A 437 17.18 21.42 -12.59
N ALA A 438 17.92 21.66 -13.66
CA ALA A 438 17.34 21.79 -15.01
C ALA A 438 16.95 20.43 -15.59
N ASP A 439 17.63 19.37 -15.13
CA ASP A 439 17.56 18.03 -15.66
C ASP A 439 17.60 17.03 -14.49
N PRO A 440 16.46 16.78 -13.82
CA PRO A 440 16.39 15.79 -12.76
C PRO A 440 16.78 14.39 -13.25
N PHE A 441 17.46 13.62 -12.40
CA PHE A 441 17.91 12.27 -12.72
C PHE A 441 16.80 11.23 -12.48
N ASP A 442 16.39 10.52 -13.53
CA ASP A 442 15.40 9.43 -13.45
C ASP A 442 16.00 8.08 -13.87
N TRP A 443 16.64 7.94 -15.02
CA TRP A 443 17.54 6.83 -15.36
C TRP A 443 18.20 7.10 -16.72
N PRO A 444 19.32 6.42 -17.06
CA PRO A 444 19.99 6.62 -18.34
C PRO A 444 19.17 6.08 -19.52
N GLY A 445 18.60 6.98 -20.34
CA GLY A 445 17.91 6.70 -21.61
C GLY A 445 16.45 7.20 -21.66
N ALA A 446 15.98 7.99 -22.64
CA ALA A 446 16.59 8.64 -23.79
C ALA A 446 16.34 10.16 -23.71
N GLY A 447 17.39 10.97 -23.68
CA GLY A 447 17.27 12.39 -23.96
C GLY A 447 17.11 12.61 -25.46
N GLY A 448 16.02 13.26 -25.87
CA GLY A 448 15.93 14.00 -27.14
C GLY A 448 14.94 13.47 -28.19
N GLY A 449 13.93 14.28 -28.50
CA GLY A 449 12.95 14.09 -29.57
C GLY A 449 11.55 13.85 -28.97
N GLY A 450 10.64 14.81 -28.99
CA GLY A 450 10.10 15.34 -30.23
C GLY A 450 8.90 14.47 -30.63
N ASP A 451 7.71 15.03 -30.43
CA ASP A 451 6.43 14.63 -31.01
C ASP A 451 6.57 13.82 -32.31
N HIS A 452 6.44 12.49 -32.23
CA HIS A 452 6.12 11.65 -33.39
C HIS A 452 5.35 10.42 -32.94
N GLY A 453 4.05 10.42 -33.23
CA GLY A 453 3.26 9.20 -33.33
C GLY A 453 3.83 8.26 -34.38
N GLY A 454 3.78 6.96 -34.10
CA GLY A 454 4.20 5.94 -35.06
C GLY A 454 4.69 4.69 -34.35
N HIS A 455 3.97 3.59 -34.58
CA HIS A 455 4.33 2.25 -34.16
C HIS A 455 5.80 1.89 -34.43
N GLY A 456 6.45 1.25 -33.46
CA GLY A 456 7.58 0.36 -33.67
C GLY A 456 8.91 1.00 -34.06
N ALA A 457 9.77 1.24 -33.07
CA ALA A 457 11.22 1.23 -33.28
C ALA A 457 11.93 0.84 -31.97
N HIS A 458 12.15 -0.46 -31.83
CA HIS A 458 12.99 -1.08 -30.81
C HIS A 458 14.45 -0.63 -30.99
N GLY A 459 14.91 0.36 -30.21
CA GLY A 459 16.29 0.31 -29.71
C GLY A 459 16.35 -0.87 -28.75
N SER A 460 17.18 -1.87 -29.04
CA SER A 460 16.94 -3.24 -28.57
C SER A 460 16.82 -3.30 -27.04
N GLY A 461 15.66 -3.72 -26.51
CA GLY A 461 15.48 -3.88 -25.05
C GLY A 461 16.51 -4.85 -24.45
N THR A 462 17.16 -5.65 -25.29
CA THR A 462 18.30 -6.50 -24.96
C THR A 462 19.54 -5.70 -24.53
N ASP A 463 19.87 -4.59 -25.20
CA ASP A 463 21.06 -3.78 -24.86
C ASP A 463 20.90 -3.09 -23.50
N GLU A 464 19.72 -2.56 -23.21
CA GLU A 464 19.42 -1.94 -21.93
C GLU A 464 19.34 -2.97 -20.80
N LEU A 465 18.75 -4.13 -21.05
CA LEU A 465 18.72 -5.20 -20.06
C LEU A 465 20.13 -5.66 -19.69
N MET A 466 21.01 -5.83 -20.68
CA MET A 466 22.42 -6.14 -20.44
C MET A 466 23.10 -5.05 -19.59
N LEU A 467 22.89 -3.78 -19.93
CA LEU A 467 23.42 -2.65 -19.16
C LEU A 467 22.96 -2.66 -17.70
N LEU A 468 21.66 -2.86 -17.46
CA LEU A 468 21.08 -2.92 -16.11
C LEU A 468 21.64 -4.09 -15.29
N ARG A 469 21.79 -5.26 -15.92
CA ARG A 469 22.42 -6.43 -15.28
C ARG A 469 23.89 -6.18 -14.95
N GLU A 470 24.63 -5.52 -15.83
CA GLU A 470 26.02 -5.13 -15.56
C GLU A 470 26.12 -4.13 -14.40
N VAL A 471 25.22 -3.15 -14.33
CA VAL A 471 25.15 -2.19 -13.23
C VAL A 471 24.81 -2.89 -11.92
N MET A 472 23.84 -3.81 -11.93
CA MET A 472 23.52 -4.64 -10.76
C MET A 472 24.71 -5.49 -10.31
N ALA A 473 25.49 -6.04 -11.24
CA ALA A 473 26.69 -6.81 -10.91
C ALA A 473 27.77 -5.93 -10.25
N ILE A 474 27.96 -4.69 -10.72
CA ILE A 474 28.87 -3.72 -10.08
C ILE A 474 28.39 -3.38 -8.66
N LEU A 475 27.08 -3.13 -8.48
CA LEU A 475 26.50 -2.86 -7.17
C LEU A 475 26.64 -4.07 -6.23
N GLN A 476 26.43 -5.29 -6.74
CA GLN A 476 26.61 -6.51 -5.97
C GLN A 476 28.07 -6.67 -5.51
N GLU A 477 29.04 -6.46 -6.40
CA GLU A 477 30.47 -6.51 -6.06
C GLU A 477 30.82 -5.51 -4.95
N ALA A 478 30.25 -4.31 -5.02
CA ALA A 478 30.52 -3.24 -4.08
C ALA A 478 29.84 -3.45 -2.72
N LEU A 479 28.57 -3.85 -2.70
CA LEU A 479 27.71 -3.82 -1.53
C LEU A 479 27.54 -5.20 -0.86
N ALA A 480 27.88 -6.30 -1.55
CA ALA A 480 27.85 -7.61 -0.92
C ALA A 480 28.96 -7.68 0.16
N PRO A 481 28.67 -8.18 1.37
CA PRO A 481 29.66 -8.26 2.42
C PRO A 481 30.85 -9.14 1.99
N PRO A 482 32.10 -8.75 2.30
CA PRO A 482 33.27 -9.57 2.01
C PRO A 482 33.32 -10.80 2.94
N SER A 483 32.57 -11.86 2.60
CA SER A 483 32.72 -13.29 2.99
C SER A 483 31.40 -14.08 2.87
N ALA A 484 30.82 -14.19 1.67
CA ALA A 484 29.73 -15.14 1.38
C ALA A 484 30.25 -16.54 1.02
N LEU A 485 31.19 -17.08 1.80
CA LEU A 485 31.62 -18.49 1.77
C LEU A 485 31.68 -19.04 3.20
N ALA A 486 30.60 -18.93 3.98
CA ALA A 486 30.20 -19.89 5.03
C ALA A 486 29.06 -19.33 5.90
N ALA A 487 28.07 -20.20 6.13
CA ALA A 487 26.96 -20.13 7.09
C ALA A 487 25.70 -19.32 6.69
N PRO A 488 24.49 -19.89 6.92
CA PRO A 488 23.23 -19.26 6.59
C PRO A 488 22.91 -18.19 7.64
N ARG A 489 22.84 -16.93 7.20
CA ARG A 489 22.25 -15.84 8.00
C ARG A 489 20.73 -15.88 7.88
N ALA A 490 20.05 -15.37 8.92
CA ALA A 490 18.62 -15.07 8.91
C ALA A 490 18.25 -14.25 7.66
N PRO A 491 17.03 -14.40 7.12
CA PRO A 491 16.61 -13.69 5.92
C PRO A 491 16.85 -12.18 6.13
N GLU A 492 17.67 -11.58 5.28
CA GLU A 492 17.93 -10.16 5.32
C GLU A 492 16.60 -9.43 5.14
N ALA A 493 16.30 -8.49 6.04
CA ALA A 493 15.19 -7.58 5.87
C ALA A 493 15.32 -6.92 4.50
N SER A 494 14.21 -6.83 3.74
CA SER A 494 14.17 -6.27 2.39
C SER A 494 14.99 -4.97 2.27
N SER A 495 15.62 -4.72 1.12
CA SER A 495 16.51 -3.55 0.91
C SER A 495 15.91 -2.22 1.38
N PHE A 496 14.59 -2.07 1.27
CA PHE A 496 13.84 -0.90 1.72
C PHE A 496 13.72 -0.83 3.25
N ALA A 497 13.36 -1.94 3.90
CA ALA A 497 13.28 -2.04 5.36
C ALA A 497 14.66 -1.87 6.02
N ALA A 498 15.71 -2.45 5.43
CA ALA A 498 17.08 -2.27 5.86
C ALA A 498 17.50 -0.81 5.76
N ALA A 499 17.21 -0.14 4.64
CA ALA A 499 17.47 1.28 4.45
C ALA A 499 16.71 2.15 5.47
N ILE A 500 15.41 1.91 5.70
CA ILE A 500 14.64 2.66 6.72
C ILE A 500 15.26 2.50 8.12
N LEU A 501 15.60 1.27 8.51
CA LEU A 501 16.19 1.00 9.82
C LEU A 501 17.57 1.65 9.97
N GLU A 502 18.36 1.69 8.89
CA GLU A 502 19.68 2.32 8.88
C GLU A 502 19.59 3.85 8.92
N LEU A 503 18.59 4.44 8.26
CA LEU A 503 18.30 5.88 8.33
C LEU A 503 17.92 6.32 9.74
N GLN A 504 17.11 5.52 10.42
CA GLN A 504 16.73 5.75 11.82
C GLN A 504 17.91 5.56 12.78
N ARG A 505 18.76 4.54 12.55
CA ARG A 505 20.00 4.34 13.33
C ARG A 505 20.95 5.54 13.23
N ASN A 506 20.91 6.26 12.11
CA ASN A 506 21.71 7.45 11.88
C ASN A 506 21.02 8.77 12.30
N GLY A 507 19.94 8.68 13.09
CA GLY A 507 19.31 9.85 13.73
C GLY A 507 18.43 10.68 12.81
N MET A 508 17.78 10.05 11.84
CA MET A 508 16.77 10.67 10.97
C MET A 508 15.40 10.04 11.12
#